data_AF-A0A3M1HTF7-F1
#
_entry.id   AF-A0A3M1HTF7-F1
#
_cell.length_a   1.000
_cell.length_b   1.000
_cell.length_c   1.000
_cell.angle_alpha   90.00
_cell.angle_beta   90.00
_cell.angle_gamma   90.00
#
_symmetry.space_group_name_H-M   'P 1'
#
loop_
_entity.id
_entity.type
_entity.pdbx_description
1 polymer ?
#
loop_
_entity_poly.entity_id
_entity_poly.type
_entity_poly.pdbx_seq_one_letter_code
_entity_poly.pdbx_strand_id
1 'polypeptide(L)'
;MLDLPGLVVATLLTVAVFSHVWRRNIFSRAAQYLVLGTLSGYVAAVVLRMVLFPGLFRPLFTSPAKHLPLLIPLLLILLLALRFLPWSRLHDVGLLPLGLLLGVGGALALAGALRGTLVPQLMVATRLSFLPQAPSWLDALSVLAATLTTVAVVIYFRQRTLPAPASSLLHKAATLGYWMLMIAFGALLASTAGARITLLIDRLLFFETAWRRFLGG
;
A
#
# COMPACT_ATOMS: atom_id res chain seq x y z
N MET A 1 8.58 9.23 -25.61
CA MET A 1 7.72 9.57 -26.76
C MET A 1 6.69 8.46 -26.89
N LEU A 2 5.40 8.74 -26.71
CA LEU A 2 4.35 7.74 -26.95
C LEU A 2 4.02 7.79 -28.43
N ASP A 3 4.13 6.66 -29.12
CA ASP A 3 3.62 6.51 -30.49
C ASP A 3 2.10 6.78 -30.48
N LEU A 4 1.56 7.29 -31.60
CA LEU A 4 0.12 7.53 -31.79
C LEU A 4 -0.79 6.40 -31.26
N PRO A 5 -0.52 5.10 -31.50
CA PRO A 5 -1.33 4.02 -30.92
C PRO A 5 -1.29 3.98 -29.39
N GLY A 6 -0.12 4.24 -28.78
CA GLY A 6 0.02 4.31 -27.33
C GLY A 6 -0.76 5.47 -26.72
N LEU A 7 -0.80 6.61 -27.41
CA LEU A 7 -1.61 7.76 -27.00
C LEU A 7 -3.11 7.45 -27.02
N VAL A 8 -3.60 6.80 -28.10
CA VAL A 8 -5.01 6.40 -28.22
C VAL A 8 -5.40 5.42 -27.12
N VAL A 9 -4.59 4.40 -26.88
CA VAL A 9 -4.84 3.40 -25.83
C VAL A 9 -4.84 4.05 -24.44
N ALA A 10 -3.88 4.93 -24.15
CA ALA A 10 -3.80 5.63 -22.88
C ALA A 10 -5.01 6.55 -22.63
N THR A 11 -5.48 7.25 -23.66
CA THR A 11 -6.67 8.10 -23.59
C THR A 11 -7.94 7.27 -23.36
N LEU A 12 -8.12 6.18 -24.11
CA LEU A 12 -9.26 5.27 -23.94
C LEU A 12 -9.31 4.66 -22.53
N LEU A 13 -8.16 4.18 -22.02
CA LEU A 13 -8.05 3.64 -20.67
C LEU A 13 -8.35 4.70 -19.60
N THR A 14 -7.86 5.93 -19.78
CA THR A 14 -8.12 7.04 -18.86
C THR A 14 -9.63 7.32 -18.78
N VAL A 15 -10.31 7.45 -19.92
CA VAL A 15 -11.77 7.63 -19.98
C VAL A 15 -12.51 6.44 -19.36
N ALA A 16 -12.08 5.21 -19.64
CA ALA A 16 -12.68 4.00 -19.08
C ALA A 16 -12.61 3.96 -17.55
N VAL A 17 -11.49 4.37 -16.95
CA VAL A 17 -11.32 4.46 -15.49
C VAL A 17 -12.22 5.56 -14.91
N PHE A 18 -12.24 6.76 -15.50
CA PHE A 18 -13.08 7.87 -15.02
C PHE A 18 -14.58 7.62 -15.17
N SER A 19 -15.00 6.78 -16.14
CA SER A 19 -16.41 6.38 -16.29
C SER A 19 -16.99 5.76 -15.00
N HIS A 20 -16.14 5.18 -14.14
CA HIS A 20 -16.56 4.65 -12.84
C HIS A 20 -17.18 5.70 -11.92
N VAL A 21 -16.79 6.97 -12.02
CA VAL A 21 -17.26 8.07 -11.16
C VAL A 21 -18.75 8.36 -11.40
N TRP A 22 -19.24 8.18 -12.63
CA TRP A 22 -20.63 8.47 -12.99
C TRP A 22 -21.55 7.25 -12.90
N ARG A 23 -21.08 6.05 -13.24
CA ARG A 23 -21.85 4.79 -13.08
C ARG A 23 -20.95 3.57 -13.20
N ARG A 24 -21.34 2.44 -12.59
CA ARG A 24 -20.69 1.13 -12.82
C ARG A 24 -20.93 0.63 -14.26
N ASN A 25 -20.12 1.09 -15.21
CA ASN A 25 -20.16 0.72 -16.62
C ASN A 25 -19.29 -0.52 -16.95
N ILE A 26 -19.51 -1.16 -18.09
CA ILE A 26 -18.72 -2.31 -18.59
C ILE A 26 -17.27 -1.88 -18.86
N PHE A 27 -17.07 -0.69 -19.43
CA PHE A 27 -15.74 -0.16 -19.75
C PHE A 27 -14.86 0.01 -18.50
N SER A 28 -15.41 0.50 -17.39
CA SER A 28 -14.64 0.66 -16.15
C SER A 28 -14.28 -0.69 -15.52
N ARG A 29 -15.15 -1.69 -15.61
CA ARG A 29 -14.83 -3.06 -15.18
C ARG A 29 -13.74 -3.69 -16.05
N ALA A 30 -13.82 -3.51 -17.36
CA ALA A 30 -12.79 -4.00 -18.28
C ALA A 30 -11.42 -3.40 -17.96
N ALA A 31 -11.34 -2.09 -17.73
CA ALA A 31 -10.12 -1.43 -17.30
C ALA A 31 -9.59 -1.98 -15.96
N GLN A 32 -10.47 -2.21 -14.98
CA GLN A 32 -10.08 -2.81 -13.70
C GLN A 32 -9.55 -4.23 -13.86
N TYR A 33 -10.21 -5.08 -14.64
CA TYR A 33 -9.75 -6.44 -14.91
C TYR A 33 -8.43 -6.46 -15.68
N LEU A 34 -8.22 -5.53 -16.62
CA LEU A 34 -6.95 -5.41 -17.34
C LEU A 34 -5.81 -5.05 -16.38
N VAL A 35 -6.02 -4.09 -15.48
CA VAL A 35 -5.03 -3.71 -14.48
C VAL A 35 -4.75 -4.88 -13.52
N LEU A 36 -5.79 -5.52 -12.99
CA LEU A 36 -5.63 -6.67 -12.09
C LEU A 36 -4.96 -7.87 -12.78
N GLY A 37 -5.30 -8.12 -14.05
CA GLY A 37 -4.69 -9.16 -14.88
C GLY A 37 -3.22 -8.89 -15.14
N THR A 38 -2.87 -7.66 -15.51
CA THR A 38 -1.48 -7.25 -15.74
C THR A 38 -0.65 -7.34 -14.46
N LEU A 39 -1.20 -6.86 -13.33
CA LEU A 39 -0.53 -6.93 -12.04
C LEU A 39 -0.30 -8.38 -11.59
N SER A 40 -1.34 -9.22 -11.63
CA SER A 40 -1.22 -10.64 -11.25
C SER A 40 -0.29 -11.41 -12.18
N GLY A 41 -0.33 -11.15 -13.49
CA GLY A 41 0.58 -11.73 -14.47
C GLY A 41 2.04 -11.32 -14.24
N TYR A 42 2.30 -10.05 -13.96
CA TYR A 42 3.65 -9.57 -13.63
C TYR A 42 4.18 -10.23 -12.35
N VAL A 43 3.39 -10.25 -11.28
CA VAL A 43 3.76 -10.90 -10.02
C VAL A 43 4.01 -12.40 -10.23
N ALA A 44 3.15 -13.09 -10.99
CA ALA A 44 3.34 -14.49 -11.32
C ALA A 44 4.65 -14.73 -12.08
N ALA A 45 4.97 -13.89 -13.07
CA ALA A 45 6.20 -14.00 -13.85
C ALA A 45 7.46 -13.74 -12.99
N VAL A 46 7.39 -12.78 -12.06
CA VAL A 46 8.45 -12.51 -11.08
C VAL A 46 8.65 -13.72 -10.16
N VAL A 47 7.56 -14.25 -9.57
CA VAL A 47 7.63 -15.42 -8.69
C VAL A 47 8.19 -16.62 -9.43
N LEU A 48 7.74 -16.89 -10.66
CA LEU A 48 8.25 -17.99 -11.47
C LEU A 48 9.75 -17.86 -11.75
N ARG A 49 10.20 -16.71 -12.23
CA ARG A 49 11.59 -16.52 -12.67
C ARG A 49 12.57 -16.29 -11.52
N MET A 50 12.17 -15.55 -10.50
CA MET A 50 13.07 -15.11 -9.42
C MET A 50 12.98 -15.99 -8.17
N VAL A 51 11.88 -16.71 -7.97
CA VAL A 51 11.67 -17.53 -6.77
C VAL A 51 11.63 -19.02 -7.11
N LEU A 52 10.66 -19.45 -7.92
CA LEU A 52 10.42 -20.87 -8.17
C LEU A 52 11.52 -21.51 -9.01
N PHE A 53 11.94 -20.88 -10.10
CA PHE A 53 12.98 -21.44 -10.97
C PHE A 53 14.34 -21.61 -10.25
N PRO A 54 14.93 -20.57 -9.63
CA PRO A 54 16.20 -20.72 -8.94
C PRO A 54 16.08 -21.44 -7.59
N GLY A 55 14.96 -21.28 -6.87
CA GLY A 55 14.81 -21.78 -5.51
C GLY A 55 14.22 -23.19 -5.41
N LEU A 56 13.48 -23.64 -6.43
CA LEU A 56 12.83 -24.96 -6.43
C LEU A 56 13.33 -25.82 -7.59
N PHE A 57 13.09 -25.39 -8.83
CA PHE A 57 13.33 -26.23 -10.00
C PHE A 57 14.82 -26.50 -10.24
N ARG A 58 15.67 -25.46 -10.23
CA ARG A 58 17.11 -25.60 -10.46
C ARG A 58 17.80 -26.58 -9.48
N PRO A 59 17.64 -26.49 -8.15
CA PRO A 59 18.26 -27.43 -7.21
C PRO A 59 17.70 -28.86 -7.31
N LEU A 60 16.42 -29.03 -7.67
CA LEU A 60 15.82 -30.34 -7.92
C LEU A 60 16.44 -31.03 -9.14
N PHE A 61 16.76 -30.28 -10.20
CA PHE A 61 17.40 -30.83 -11.39
C PHE A 61 18.90 -31.09 -11.23
N THR A 62 19.61 -30.33 -10.40
CA THR A 62 21.07 -30.47 -10.25
C THR A 62 21.50 -31.45 -9.17
N SER A 63 20.74 -31.60 -8.08
CA SER A 63 21.13 -32.48 -6.96
C SER A 63 19.91 -32.98 -6.17
N PRO A 64 19.08 -33.87 -6.73
CA PRO A 64 17.82 -34.28 -6.12
C PRO A 64 18.00 -34.93 -4.74
N ALA A 65 19.07 -35.69 -4.52
CA ALA A 65 19.30 -36.40 -3.26
C ALA A 65 19.62 -35.49 -2.05
N LYS A 66 20.18 -34.30 -2.26
CA LYS A 66 20.51 -33.34 -1.18
C LYS A 66 19.37 -32.37 -0.86
N HIS A 67 18.40 -32.25 -1.76
CA HIS A 67 17.32 -31.26 -1.68
C HIS A 67 15.95 -31.87 -1.40
N LEU A 68 15.91 -33.02 -0.74
CA LEU A 68 14.69 -33.71 -0.32
C LEU A 68 13.68 -32.80 0.45
N PRO A 69 14.10 -31.84 1.29
CA PRO A 69 13.16 -30.92 1.94
C PRO A 69 12.36 -30.02 0.97
N LEU A 70 12.83 -29.81 -0.27
CA LEU A 70 12.13 -29.01 -1.28
C LEU A 70 10.90 -29.75 -1.87
N LEU A 71 10.69 -31.02 -1.53
CA LEU A 71 9.46 -31.74 -1.84
C LEU A 71 8.25 -31.15 -1.09
N ILE A 72 8.45 -30.57 0.10
CA ILE A 72 7.36 -29.95 0.87
C ILE A 72 6.75 -28.75 0.13
N PRO A 73 7.52 -27.72 -0.29
CA PRO A 73 6.97 -26.61 -1.07
C PRO A 73 6.42 -27.07 -2.43
N LEU A 74 7.03 -28.07 -3.08
CA LEU A 74 6.48 -28.65 -4.32
C LEU A 74 5.10 -29.29 -4.09
N LEU A 75 4.94 -30.05 -3.00
CA LEU A 75 3.66 -30.64 -2.59
C LEU A 75 2.63 -29.54 -2.30
N LEU A 76 3.00 -28.48 -1.59
CA LEU A 76 2.09 -27.35 -1.32
C LEU A 76 1.64 -26.65 -2.60
N ILE A 77 2.53 -26.47 -3.58
CA ILE A 77 2.19 -25.93 -4.90
C ILE A 77 1.22 -26.86 -5.63
N LEU A 78 1.44 -28.18 -5.58
CA LEU A 78 0.55 -29.15 -6.21
C LEU A 78 -0.84 -29.18 -5.52
N LEU A 79 -0.88 -29.18 -4.20
CA LEU A 79 -2.13 -29.10 -3.42
C LEU A 79 -2.91 -27.82 -3.72
N LEU A 80 -2.21 -26.70 -3.93
CA LEU A 80 -2.83 -25.45 -4.36
C LEU A 80 -3.34 -25.54 -5.80
N ALA A 81 -2.60 -26.17 -6.72
CA ALA A 81 -3.01 -26.36 -8.11
C ALA A 81 -4.27 -27.23 -8.22
N LEU A 82 -4.37 -28.30 -7.41
CA LEU A 82 -5.52 -29.19 -7.36
C LEU A 82 -6.83 -28.48 -6.99
N ARG A 83 -6.77 -27.34 -6.29
CA ARG A 83 -7.94 -26.51 -5.97
C ARG A 83 -8.58 -25.87 -7.21
N PHE A 84 -7.81 -25.63 -8.28
CA PHE A 84 -8.34 -25.05 -9.51
C PHE A 84 -9.04 -26.09 -10.40
N LEU A 85 -8.94 -27.38 -10.06
CA LEU A 85 -9.64 -28.45 -10.77
C LEU A 85 -11.07 -28.63 -10.22
N PRO A 86 -12.04 -29.06 -11.05
CA PRO A 86 -13.45 -29.21 -10.68
C PRO A 86 -13.76 -30.36 -9.70
N TRP A 87 -12.75 -31.01 -9.10
CA TRP A 87 -12.96 -32.14 -8.19
C TRP A 87 -13.31 -31.69 -6.77
N SER A 88 -14.61 -31.75 -6.45
CA SER A 88 -15.20 -31.35 -5.15
C SER A 88 -14.50 -31.91 -3.90
N ARG A 89 -13.92 -33.12 -3.94
CA ARG A 89 -13.30 -33.76 -2.76
C ARG A 89 -11.88 -33.29 -2.43
N LEU A 90 -11.20 -32.63 -3.36
CA LEU A 90 -9.82 -32.13 -3.16
C LEU A 90 -9.78 -30.63 -2.85
N HIS A 91 -10.93 -29.95 -2.88
CA HIS A 91 -11.05 -28.53 -2.55
C HIS A 91 -10.57 -28.21 -1.13
N ASP A 92 -10.88 -29.09 -0.17
CA ASP A 92 -10.60 -28.85 1.25
C ASP A 92 -9.10 -28.92 1.57
N VAL A 93 -8.38 -29.82 0.90
CA VAL A 93 -6.92 -30.00 1.09
C VAL A 93 -6.16 -28.77 0.56
N GLY A 94 -6.70 -28.09 -0.45
CA GLY A 94 -6.18 -26.83 -0.98
C GLY A 94 -6.39 -25.62 -0.07
N LEU A 95 -7.13 -25.72 1.05
CA LEU A 95 -7.23 -24.62 2.02
C LEU A 95 -5.95 -24.43 2.81
N LEU A 96 -5.18 -25.50 3.08
CA LEU A 96 -3.94 -25.42 3.85
C LEU A 96 -2.89 -24.51 3.16
N PRO A 97 -2.50 -24.74 1.89
CA PRO A 97 -1.56 -23.85 1.21
C PRO A 97 -2.14 -22.44 0.99
N LEU A 98 -3.47 -22.32 0.79
CA LEU A 98 -4.10 -21.00 0.65
C LEU A 98 -4.05 -20.20 1.95
N GLY A 99 -4.35 -20.82 3.09
CA GLY A 99 -4.25 -20.19 4.41
C GLY A 99 -2.82 -19.74 4.72
N LEU A 100 -1.83 -20.56 4.34
CA LEU A 100 -0.42 -20.19 4.46
C LEU A 100 -0.06 -18.99 3.57
N LEU A 101 -0.52 -18.95 2.31
CA LEU A 101 -0.31 -17.82 1.42
C LEU A 101 -0.98 -16.54 1.93
N LEU A 102 -2.20 -16.63 2.44
CA LEU A 102 -2.92 -15.48 3.02
C LEU A 102 -2.27 -15.00 4.32
N GLY A 103 -1.81 -15.92 5.17
CA GLY A 103 -1.11 -15.59 6.42
C GLY A 103 0.22 -14.91 6.15
N VAL A 104 1.07 -15.50 5.30
CA VAL A 104 2.36 -14.91 4.90
C VAL A 104 2.15 -13.62 4.12
N GLY A 105 1.20 -13.58 3.19
CA GLY A 105 0.86 -12.38 2.41
C GLY A 105 0.37 -11.24 3.30
N GLY A 106 -0.48 -11.53 4.28
CA GLY A 106 -0.93 -10.56 5.28
C GLY A 106 0.20 -10.05 6.15
N ALA A 107 1.09 -10.95 6.62
CA ALA A 107 2.27 -10.57 7.39
C ALA A 107 3.23 -9.68 6.58
N LEU A 108 3.47 -9.99 5.30
CA LEU A 108 4.29 -9.18 4.39
C LEU A 108 3.65 -7.82 4.10
N ALA A 109 2.32 -7.76 3.92
CA ALA A 109 1.60 -6.51 3.74
C ALA A 109 1.71 -5.61 4.98
N LEU A 110 1.55 -6.19 6.17
CA LEU A 110 1.75 -5.48 7.44
C LEU A 110 3.20 -5.00 7.59
N ALA A 111 4.18 -5.89 7.39
CA ALA A 111 5.60 -5.52 7.46
C ALA A 111 5.97 -4.44 6.43
N GLY A 112 5.40 -4.52 5.23
CA GLY A 112 5.54 -3.54 4.16
C GLY A 112 4.91 -2.19 4.52
N ALA A 113 3.74 -2.18 5.16
CA ALA A 113 3.14 -0.96 5.68
C ALA A 113 4.00 -0.36 6.80
N LEU A 114 4.41 -1.16 7.79
CA LEU A 114 5.26 -0.69 8.88
C LEU A 114 6.58 -0.10 8.37
N ARG A 115 7.29 -0.80 7.49
CA ARG A 115 8.58 -0.34 6.95
C ARG A 115 8.45 0.73 5.88
N GLY A 116 7.38 0.71 5.10
CA GLY A 116 7.16 1.64 3.99
C GLY A 116 6.54 2.96 4.42
N THR A 117 5.78 2.98 5.52
CA THR A 117 5.12 4.20 6.01
C THR A 117 5.55 4.55 7.43
N LEU A 118 5.28 3.70 8.42
CA LEU A 118 5.48 4.08 9.83
C LEU A 118 6.95 4.33 10.17
N VAL A 119 7.88 3.50 9.72
CA VAL A 119 9.30 3.67 10.01
C VAL A 119 9.86 4.97 9.43
N PRO A 120 9.68 5.29 8.12
CA PRO A 120 10.07 6.58 7.57
C PRO A 120 9.43 7.76 8.30
N GLN A 121 8.14 7.66 8.66
CA GLN A 121 7.44 8.71 9.41
C GLN A 121 8.07 8.93 10.80
N LEU A 122 8.40 7.86 11.52
CA LEU A 122 9.09 7.92 12.80
C LEU A 122 10.51 8.48 12.66
N MET A 123 11.25 8.11 11.61
CA MET A 123 12.59 8.65 11.37
C MET A 123 12.57 10.16 11.05
N VAL A 124 11.57 10.64 10.30
CA VAL A 124 11.38 12.07 10.08
C VAL A 124 11.01 12.77 11.39
N ALA A 125 10.18 12.15 12.22
CA ALA A 125 9.81 12.70 13.52
C ALA A 125 10.98 12.76 14.53
N THR A 126 11.94 11.82 14.45
CA THR A 126 13.09 11.76 15.38
C THR A 126 14.32 12.54 14.91
N ARG A 127 14.42 12.88 13.62
CA ARG A 127 15.39 13.86 13.11
C ARG A 127 14.93 15.26 13.51
N LEU A 128 15.16 15.57 14.78
CA LEU A 128 14.79 16.79 15.49
C LEU A 128 15.64 18.00 15.07
N SER A 129 15.79 18.20 13.76
CA SER A 129 16.13 19.47 13.15
C SER A 129 15.06 19.85 12.14
N PHE A 130 13.94 20.38 12.63
CA PHE A 130 12.81 20.78 11.79
C PHE A 130 13.17 21.97 10.88
N LEU A 131 14.20 22.73 11.28
CA LEU A 131 14.71 23.88 10.55
C LEU A 131 16.25 23.80 10.46
N PRO A 132 16.78 23.11 9.43
CA PRO A 132 18.22 22.90 9.25
C PRO A 132 19.06 24.19 9.15
N GLN A 133 18.41 25.34 8.90
CA GLN A 133 19.03 26.66 8.78
C GLN A 133 18.59 27.64 9.88
N ALA A 134 17.83 27.20 10.88
CA ALA A 134 17.39 28.08 11.97
C ALA A 134 18.39 28.11 13.13
N PRO A 135 18.38 29.20 13.93
CA PRO A 135 19.01 29.24 15.23
C PRO A 135 18.68 28.03 16.11
N SER A 136 19.66 27.51 16.85
CA SER A 136 19.56 26.32 17.70
C SER A 136 18.40 26.35 18.72
N TRP A 137 18.00 27.55 19.17
CA TRP A 137 16.89 27.71 20.12
C TRP A 137 15.50 27.47 19.49
N LEU A 138 15.31 27.80 18.20
CA LEU A 138 14.07 27.50 17.48
C LEU A 138 13.91 26.00 17.23
N ASP A 139 15.03 25.32 17.00
CA ASP A 139 15.04 23.88 16.87
C ASP A 139 14.68 23.20 18.19
N ALA A 140 15.30 23.63 19.29
CA ALA A 140 14.97 23.16 20.63
C ALA A 140 13.49 23.40 21.00
N LEU A 141 12.91 24.54 20.61
CA LEU A 141 11.49 24.83 20.82
C LEU A 141 10.59 23.87 20.02
N SER A 142 10.98 23.55 18.78
CA SER A 142 10.26 22.61 17.92
C SER A 142 10.29 21.18 18.48
N VAL A 143 11.45 20.76 19.01
CA VAL A 143 11.60 19.49 19.75
C VAL A 143 10.67 19.45 20.97
N LEU A 144 10.66 20.52 21.75
CA LEU A 144 9.84 20.61 22.96
C LEU A 144 8.34 20.59 22.61
N ALA A 145 7.92 21.29 21.56
CA ALA A 145 6.56 21.25 21.07
C ALA A 145 6.15 19.85 20.59
N ALA A 146 7.02 19.15 19.84
CA ALA A 146 6.75 17.80 19.34
C ALA A 146 6.63 16.77 20.48
N THR A 147 7.53 16.85 21.46
CA THR A 147 7.48 15.98 22.66
C THR A 147 6.25 16.27 23.52
N LEU A 148 5.91 17.54 23.76
CA LEU A 148 4.70 17.93 24.50
C LEU A 148 3.43 17.43 23.79
N THR A 149 3.38 17.54 22.46
CA THR A 149 2.27 17.04 21.64
C THR A 149 2.14 15.53 21.78
N THR A 150 3.25 14.79 21.71
CA THR A 150 3.27 13.33 21.87
C THR A 150 2.76 12.92 23.25
N VAL A 151 3.22 13.58 24.31
CA VAL A 151 2.78 13.33 25.68
C VAL A 151 1.27 13.62 25.82
N ALA A 152 0.78 14.74 25.30
CA ALA A 152 -0.63 15.10 25.36
C ALA A 152 -1.53 14.08 24.64
N VAL A 153 -1.12 13.59 23.46
CA VAL A 153 -1.85 12.56 22.70
C VAL A 153 -1.85 11.22 23.44
N VAL A 154 -0.73 10.81 24.05
CA VAL A 154 -0.67 9.58 24.86
C VAL A 154 -1.58 9.69 26.09
N ILE A 155 -1.61 10.84 26.76
CA ILE A 155 -2.52 11.10 27.88
C ILE A 155 -3.99 11.01 27.42
N TYR A 156 -4.32 11.55 26.25
CA TYR A 156 -5.65 11.44 25.64
C TYR A 156 -6.06 9.97 25.43
N PHE A 157 -5.22 9.17 24.76
CA PHE A 157 -5.52 7.76 24.53
C PHE A 157 -5.66 6.98 25.83
N ARG A 158 -4.77 7.20 26.79
CA ARG A 158 -4.84 6.56 28.11
C ARG A 158 -6.17 6.84 28.81
N GLN A 159 -6.62 8.10 28.83
CA GLN A 159 -7.90 8.46 29.47
C GLN A 159 -9.10 7.86 28.74
N ARG A 160 -9.01 7.70 27.42
CA ARG A 160 -10.08 7.09 26.63
C ARG A 160 -10.18 5.57 26.83
N THR A 161 -9.05 4.90 27.07
CA THR A 161 -9.01 3.44 27.29
C THR A 161 -9.24 3.06 28.75
N LEU A 162 -8.80 3.89 29.71
CA LEU A 162 -8.91 3.64 31.14
C LEU A 162 -9.67 4.80 31.82
N PRO A 163 -10.97 4.63 32.12
CA PRO A 163 -11.76 5.63 32.81
C PRO A 163 -11.41 5.65 34.31
N ALA A 164 -10.25 6.21 34.63
CA ALA A 164 -9.83 6.50 36.00
C ALA A 164 -10.12 7.97 36.35
N PRO A 165 -10.39 8.31 37.63
CA PRO A 165 -10.53 9.70 38.05
C PRO A 165 -9.23 10.46 37.76
N ALA A 166 -9.29 11.35 36.76
CA ALA A 166 -8.16 12.16 36.32
C ALA A 166 -8.15 13.49 37.07
N SER A 167 -6.97 13.97 37.46
CA SER A 167 -6.82 15.32 37.99
C SER A 167 -7.16 16.35 36.90
N SER A 168 -7.57 17.57 37.31
CA SER A 168 -7.94 18.66 36.39
C SER A 168 -6.83 18.97 35.35
N LEU A 169 -5.55 18.83 35.74
CA LEU A 169 -4.40 18.99 34.85
C LEU A 169 -4.34 17.89 33.78
N LEU A 170 -4.56 16.63 34.16
CA LEU A 170 -4.59 15.52 33.21
C LEU A 170 -5.73 15.69 32.20
N HIS A 171 -6.91 16.14 32.63
CA HIS A 171 -8.04 16.37 31.73
C HIS A 171 -7.75 17.45 30.70
N LYS A 172 -7.17 18.60 31.13
CA LYS A 172 -6.75 19.66 30.21
C LYS A 172 -5.69 19.18 29.20
N ALA A 173 -4.70 18.40 29.66
CA ALA A 173 -3.69 17.82 28.79
C ALA A 173 -4.29 16.85 27.74
N ALA A 174 -5.28 16.04 28.14
CA ALA A 174 -6.00 15.17 27.21
C ALA A 174 -6.82 15.95 26.17
N THR A 175 -7.47 17.05 26.57
CA THR A 175 -8.20 17.92 25.64
C THR A 175 -7.26 18.57 24.62
N LEU A 176 -6.08 19.01 25.05
CA LEU A 176 -5.05 19.50 24.13
C LEU A 176 -4.61 18.41 23.16
N GLY A 177 -4.35 17.20 23.67
CA GLY A 177 -4.01 16.03 22.85
C GLY A 177 -5.08 15.70 21.81
N TYR A 178 -6.36 15.79 22.19
CA TYR A 178 -7.49 15.60 21.27
C TYR A 178 -7.49 16.60 20.10
N TRP A 179 -7.32 17.89 20.40
CA TRP A 179 -7.27 18.92 19.35
C TRP A 179 -6.06 18.74 18.43
N MET A 180 -4.88 18.45 18.98
CA MET A 180 -3.69 18.16 18.19
C MET A 180 -3.88 16.94 17.28
N LEU A 181 -4.51 15.88 17.80
CA LEU A 181 -4.83 14.68 17.01
C LEU A 181 -5.81 15.00 15.87
N MET A 182 -6.82 15.85 16.13
CA MET A 182 -7.79 16.28 15.12
C MET A 182 -7.11 17.07 13.99
N ILE A 183 -6.18 17.98 14.33
CA ILE A 183 -5.39 18.74 13.35
C ILE A 183 -4.53 17.79 12.51
N ALA A 184 -3.84 16.83 13.15
CA ALA A 184 -3.01 15.85 12.44
C ALA A 184 -3.84 15.01 11.46
N PHE A 185 -5.00 14.49 11.88
CA PHE A 185 -5.91 13.78 10.97
C PHE A 185 -6.45 14.69 9.85
N GLY A 186 -6.75 15.95 10.16
CA GLY A 186 -7.13 16.95 9.16
C GLY A 186 -6.05 17.14 8.09
N ALA A 187 -4.78 17.26 8.49
CA ALA A 187 -3.65 17.37 7.57
C ALA A 187 -3.46 16.09 6.72
N LEU A 188 -3.64 14.90 7.31
CA LEU A 188 -3.59 13.63 6.57
C LEU A 188 -4.72 13.53 5.53
N LEU A 189 -5.94 13.92 5.89
CA LEU A 189 -7.06 13.94 4.95
C LEU A 189 -6.86 15.00 3.85
N ALA A 190 -6.36 16.18 4.20
CA ALA A 190 -6.07 17.24 3.24
C ALA A 190 -4.97 16.81 2.24
N SER A 191 -3.91 16.15 2.70
CA SER A 191 -2.84 15.67 1.81
C SER A 191 -3.34 14.58 0.86
N THR A 192 -4.17 13.64 1.33
CA THR A 192 -4.77 12.61 0.46
C THR A 192 -5.77 13.21 -0.54
N ALA A 193 -6.60 14.17 -0.12
CA ALA A 193 -7.49 14.90 -1.02
C ALA A 193 -6.71 15.70 -2.06
N GLY A 194 -5.65 16.40 -1.63
CA GLY A 194 -4.73 17.13 -2.49
C GLY A 194 -4.12 16.22 -3.56
N ALA A 195 -3.59 15.06 -3.16
CA ALA A 195 -3.03 14.09 -4.10
C ALA A 195 -4.05 13.62 -5.15
N ARG A 196 -5.31 13.40 -4.76
CA ARG A 196 -6.39 13.02 -5.69
C ARG A 196 -6.73 14.15 -6.67
N ILE A 197 -6.77 15.39 -6.20
CA ILE A 197 -7.01 16.57 -7.06
C ILE A 197 -5.83 16.77 -8.02
N THR A 198 -4.59 16.67 -7.54
CA THR A 198 -3.39 16.74 -8.38
C THR A 198 -3.40 15.67 -9.46
N LEU A 199 -3.77 14.43 -9.11
CA LEU A 199 -3.91 13.34 -10.10
C LEU A 199 -5.00 13.65 -11.13
N LEU A 200 -6.13 14.23 -10.72
CA LEU A 200 -7.19 14.65 -11.64
C LEU A 200 -6.70 15.73 -12.62
N ILE A 201 -5.99 16.74 -12.11
CA ILE A 201 -5.40 17.81 -12.93
C ILE A 201 -4.41 17.22 -13.94
N ASP A 202 -3.52 16.33 -13.50
CA ASP A 202 -2.55 15.66 -14.37
C ASP A 202 -3.24 14.88 -15.50
N ARG A 203 -4.37 14.22 -15.22
CA ARG A 203 -5.15 13.51 -16.25
C ARG A 203 -5.89 14.45 -17.21
N LEU A 204 -6.36 15.61 -16.74
CA LEU A 204 -6.96 16.63 -17.60
C LEU A 204 -5.92 17.25 -18.55
N LEU A 205 -4.72 17.58 -18.04
CA LEU A 205 -3.60 18.07 -18.85
C LEU A 205 -3.14 17.02 -19.87
N PHE A 206 -3.08 15.75 -19.46
CA PHE A 206 -2.83 14.64 -20.38
C PHE A 206 -3.87 14.59 -21.50
N PHE A 207 -5.17 14.75 -21.18
CA PHE A 207 -6.23 14.73 -22.18
C PHE A 207 -6.13 15.93 -23.14
N GLU A 208 -5.84 17.12 -22.62
CA GLU A 208 -5.61 18.32 -23.44
C GLU A 208 -4.44 18.12 -24.42
N THR A 209 -3.31 17.64 -23.92
CA THR A 209 -2.13 17.39 -24.77
C THR A 209 -2.37 16.30 -25.80
N ALA A 210 -3.12 15.25 -25.45
CA ALA A 210 -3.53 14.20 -26.38
C ALA A 210 -4.44 14.75 -27.49
N TRP A 211 -5.42 15.59 -27.13
CA TRP A 211 -6.34 16.22 -28.08
C TRP A 211 -5.64 17.21 -29.02
N ARG A 212 -4.76 18.06 -28.48
CA ARG A 212 -3.93 18.98 -29.27
C ARG A 212 -3.05 18.25 -30.28
N ARG A 213 -2.45 17.11 -29.91
CA ARG A 213 -1.66 16.29 -30.84
C ARG A 213 -2.51 15.58 -31.88
N PHE A 214 -3.76 15.28 -31.57
CA PHE A 214 -4.68 14.65 -32.50
C PHE A 214 -5.23 15.64 -33.54
N LEU A 215 -5.50 16.88 -33.12
CA LEU A 215 -5.99 17.95 -34.01
C LEU A 215 -4.87 18.71 -34.74
N GLY A 216 -3.70 18.83 -34.11
CA GLY A 216 -2.54 19.55 -34.61
C GLY A 216 -1.45 18.61 -35.09
N GLY A 217 -1.78 17.75 -36.05
CA GLY A 217 -0.75 17.24 -36.96
C GLY A 217 -0.03 18.39 -37.65
#